data_AF-A0A3N7EHT6-F1
#
_entry.id   AF-A0A3N7EHT6-F1
#
_cell.length_a   1.000
_cell.length_b   1.000
_cell.length_c   1.000
_cell.angle_alpha   90.00
_cell.angle_beta   90.00
_cell.angle_gamma   90.00
#
_symmetry.space_group_name_H-M   'P 1'
#
loop_
_entity.id
_entity.type
_entity.pdbx_description
1 polymer ?
#
loop_
_entity_poly.entity_id
_entity_poly.type
_entity_poly.pdbx_seq_one_letter_code
_entity_poly.pdbx_strand_id
1 'polypeptide(L)'
;MTDLVLSQLTDLFRFGLIIALVVTMQRTAAVTGRVLPLAMGVVFVAVMIPATMPSGSVSMTHAILAGLVSNAIILMPVLAGAWLIARLRR
;
A
#
# COMPACT_ATOMS: atom_id res chain seq x y z
N MET A 1 -6.47 12.07 19.10
CA MET A 1 -5.30 11.79 18.22
C MET A 1 -5.04 10.29 18.13
N THR A 2 -4.93 9.57 19.24
CA THR A 2 -4.84 8.09 19.30
C THR A 2 -6.05 7.36 18.71
N ASP A 3 -7.28 7.86 18.91
CA ASP A 3 -8.50 7.30 18.30
C ASP A 3 -8.52 7.34 16.77
N LEU A 4 -8.00 8.42 16.18
CA LEU A 4 -7.97 8.58 14.72
C LEU A 4 -6.97 7.59 14.09
N VAL A 5 -5.87 7.32 14.79
CA VAL A 5 -4.86 6.32 14.39
C VAL A 5 -5.43 4.91 14.54
N LEU A 6 -6.16 4.60 15.62
CA LEU A 6 -6.85 3.32 15.76
C LEU A 6 -7.92 3.12 14.67
N SER A 7 -8.70 4.16 14.36
CA SER A 7 -9.76 4.13 13.35
C SER A 7 -9.23 3.90 11.93
N GLN A 8 -8.00 4.33 11.63
CA GLN A 8 -7.35 4.07 10.34
C GLN A 8 -6.65 2.70 10.33
N LEU A 9 -6.23 2.18 11.48
CA LEU A 9 -5.67 0.83 11.61
C LEU A 9 -6.73 -0.26 11.48
N THR A 10 -7.97 0.02 11.90
CA THR A 10 -9.12 -0.89 11.76
C THR A 10 -9.88 -0.71 10.44
N ASP A 11 -9.41 0.17 9.55
CA ASP A 11 -9.98 0.34 8.21
C ASP A 11 -9.71 -0.92 7.37
N LEU A 12 -10.64 -1.89 7.53
CA LEU A 12 -10.64 -3.20 6.89
C LEU A 12 -10.53 -3.09 5.38
N PHE A 13 -11.01 -2.00 4.80
CA PHE A 13 -10.98 -1.78 3.36
C PHE A 13 -9.56 -1.51 2.86
N ARG A 14 -8.81 -0.62 3.52
CA ARG A 14 -7.39 -0.38 3.22
C ARG A 14 -6.55 -1.63 3.39
N PHE A 15 -6.80 -2.38 4.46
CA PHE A 15 -6.13 -3.67 4.68
C PHE A 15 -6.43 -4.66 3.55
N GLY A 16 -7.71 -4.79 3.16
CA GLY A 16 -8.13 -5.65 2.06
C GLY A 16 -7.48 -5.29 0.73
N LEU A 17 -7.36 -4.00 0.41
CA LEU A 17 -6.72 -3.53 -0.82
C LEU A 17 -5.22 -3.82 -0.85
N ILE A 18 -4.50 -3.60 0.26
CA ILE A 18 -3.07 -3.92 0.33
C ILE A 18 -2.84 -5.43 0.24
N ILE A 19 -3.67 -6.25 0.89
CA ILE A 19 -3.60 -7.71 0.80
C ILE A 19 -3.84 -8.17 -0.64
N ALA A 20 -4.90 -7.67 -1.29
CA ALA A 20 -5.23 -7.99 -2.67
C ALA A 20 -4.08 -7.63 -3.62
N LEU A 21 -3.41 -6.49 -3.37
CA LEU A 21 -2.28 -6.05 -4.17
C LEU A 21 -1.06 -6.98 -4.02
N VAL A 22 -0.75 -7.39 -2.79
CA VAL A 22 0.34 -8.34 -2.50
C VAL A 22 0.06 -9.72 -3.10
N VAL A 23 -1.18 -10.20 -3.03
CA VAL A 23 -1.60 -11.47 -3.67
C VAL A 23 -1.47 -11.39 -5.18
N THR A 24 -1.91 -10.29 -5.79
CA THR A 24 -1.81 -10.07 -7.24
C THR A 24 -0.35 -10.00 -7.69
N MET A 25 0.51 -9.34 -6.90
CA MET A 25 1.95 -9.28 -7.14
C MET A 25 2.59 -10.67 -7.05
N GLN A 26 2.26 -11.50 -6.06
CA GLN A 26 2.77 -12.88 -5.94
C GLN A 26 2.34 -13.75 -7.13
N ARG A 27 1.11 -13.57 -7.63
CA ARG A 27 0.61 -14.30 -8.81
C ARG A 27 1.28 -13.90 -10.12
N THR A 28 1.72 -12.65 -10.25
CA THR A 28 2.32 -12.11 -11.49
C THR A 28 3.85 -12.02 -11.45
N ALA A 29 4.46 -12.38 -10.31
CA ALA A 29 5.90 -12.29 -10.08
C ALA A 29 6.75 -13.12 -11.06
N ALA A 30 6.23 -14.22 -11.60
CA ALA A 30 6.93 -15.08 -12.55
C ALA A 30 7.11 -14.47 -13.95
N VAL A 31 6.25 -13.52 -14.32
CA VAL A 31 6.24 -12.89 -15.66
C VAL A 31 6.71 -11.44 -15.59
N THR A 32 6.32 -10.70 -14.56
CA THR A 32 6.51 -9.24 -14.46
C THR A 32 7.63 -8.84 -13.49
N GLY A 33 8.21 -9.81 -12.79
CA GLY A 33 9.05 -9.56 -11.63
C GLY A 33 8.26 -8.96 -10.46
N ARG A 34 8.96 -8.70 -9.36
CA ARG A 34 8.35 -8.22 -8.11
C ARG A 34 8.21 -6.69 -8.04
N VAL A 35 9.09 -5.95 -8.72
CA VAL A 35 9.21 -4.50 -8.54
C VAL A 35 8.13 -3.73 -9.30
N LEU A 36 7.82 -4.14 -10.53
CA LEU A 36 6.85 -3.44 -11.39
C LEU A 36 5.42 -3.43 -10.80
N PRO A 37 4.86 -4.57 -10.33
CA PRO A 37 3.52 -4.59 -9.74
C PRO A 37 3.43 -3.81 -8.43
N LEU A 38 4.52 -3.79 -7.64
CA LEU A 38 4.58 -3.03 -6.40
C LEU A 38 4.58 -1.53 -6.64
N ALA A 39 5.42 -1.04 -7.57
CA ALA A 39 5.46 0.37 -7.92
C ALA A 39 4.09 0.85 -8.45
N MET A 40 3.46 0.06 -9.33
CA MET A 40 2.14 0.38 -9.85
C MET A 40 1.07 0.37 -8.77
N GLY A 41 1.10 -0.57 -7.84
CA GLY A 41 0.16 -0.60 -6.73
C GLY A 41 0.31 0.55 -5.74
N VAL A 42 1.56 0.95 -5.44
CA VAL A 42 1.84 2.12 -4.61
C VAL A 42 1.28 3.40 -5.23
N VAL A 43 1.49 3.58 -6.54
CA VAL A 43 0.96 4.73 -7.29
C VAL A 43 -0.57 4.68 -7.35
N PHE A 44 -1.14 3.51 -7.63
CA PHE A 44 -2.58 3.32 -7.67
C PHE A 44 -3.24 3.68 -6.34
N VAL A 45 -2.74 3.16 -5.22
CA VAL A 45 -3.27 3.46 -3.88
C VAL A 45 -3.09 4.94 -3.54
N ALA A 46 -1.95 5.56 -3.90
CA ALA A 46 -1.67 6.96 -3.65
C ALA A 46 -2.66 7.91 -4.36
N VAL A 47 -3.18 7.52 -5.53
CA VAL A 47 -4.16 8.30 -6.28
C VAL A 47 -5.60 7.94 -5.88
N MET A 48 -5.88 6.65 -5.72
CA MET A 48 -7.22 6.13 -5.47
C MET A 48 -7.80 6.63 -4.14
N ILE A 49 -7.00 6.70 -3.08
CA ILE A 49 -7.45 7.13 -1.76
C ILE A 49 -7.94 8.59 -1.74
N PRO A 50 -7.14 9.60 -2.14
CA PRO A 50 -7.63 10.99 -2.14
C PRO A 50 -8.73 11.24 -3.18
N ALA A 51 -8.80 10.44 -4.25
CA ALA A 51 -9.88 10.52 -5.24
C ALA A 51 -11.22 9.96 -4.73
N THR A 52 -11.20 8.94 -3.86
CA THR A 52 -12.42 8.28 -3.33
C THR A 52 -12.81 8.78 -1.94
N MET A 53 -11.85 9.27 -1.17
CA MET A 53 -12.04 9.88 0.15
C MET A 53 -11.38 11.27 0.18
N PRO A 54 -12.03 12.29 -0.39
CA PRO A 54 -11.48 13.63 -0.46
C PRO A 54 -11.30 14.20 0.94
N SER A 55 -10.06 14.58 1.27
CA SER A 55 -9.76 15.32 2.50
C SER A 55 -10.01 16.81 2.21
N GLY A 56 -11.14 17.36 2.67
CA GLY A 56 -11.59 18.71 2.29
C GLY A 56 -10.65 19.88 2.65
N SER A 57 -9.58 19.62 3.41
CA SER A 57 -8.62 20.62 3.88
C SER A 57 -7.28 20.62 3.13
N VAL A 58 -7.04 19.71 2.19
CA VAL A 58 -5.74 19.55 1.50
C VAL A 58 -5.92 19.47 -0.01
N SER A 59 -5.06 20.18 -0.76
CA SER A 59 -5.01 20.10 -2.23
C SER A 59 -4.76 18.66 -2.69
N MET A 60 -5.49 18.22 -3.72
CA MET A 60 -5.41 16.86 -4.29
C MET A 60 -3.96 16.44 -4.59
N THR A 61 -3.15 17.35 -5.14
CA THR A 61 -1.75 17.07 -5.48
C THR A 61 -0.90 16.80 -4.24
N HIS A 62 -1.13 17.54 -3.15
CA HIS A 62 -0.44 17.33 -1.88
C HIS A 62 -0.86 16.00 -1.22
N ALA A 63 -2.14 15.65 -1.32
CA ALA A 63 -2.64 14.39 -0.79
C ALA A 63 -2.04 13.17 -1.53
N ILE A 64 -1.89 13.26 -2.86
CA ILE A 64 -1.27 12.21 -3.67
C ILE A 64 0.23 12.06 -3.34
N LEU A 65 0.97 13.17 -3.25
CA LEU A 65 2.40 13.16 -2.87
C LEU A 65 2.62 12.55 -1.48
N ALA A 66 1.81 12.95 -0.50
CA ALA A 66 1.86 12.39 0.85
C ALA A 66 1.49 10.89 0.86
N GLY A 67 0.52 10.48 0.04
CA GLY A 67 0.14 9.10 -0.17
C GLY A 67 1.27 8.25 -0.74
N LEU A 68 2.01 8.78 -1.73
CA LEU A 68 3.13 8.07 -2.35
C LEU A 68 4.28 7.83 -1.36
N VAL A 69 4.64 8.85 -0.58
CA VAL A 69 5.69 8.74 0.46
C VAL A 69 5.26 7.74 1.54
N SER A 70 4.02 7.84 2.01
CA SER A 70 3.50 6.94 3.05
C SER A 70 3.47 5.49 2.58
N ASN A 71 2.98 5.24 1.36
CA ASN A 71 2.92 3.91 0.79
C ASN A 71 4.31 3.31 0.58
N ALA A 72 5.31 4.12 0.20
CA ALA A 72 6.70 3.67 0.07
C ALA A 72 7.30 3.27 1.42
N ILE A 73 7.01 4.03 2.49
CA ILE A 73 7.45 3.71 3.86
C ILE A 73 6.81 2.40 4.35
N ILE A 74 5.51 2.20 4.09
CA ILE A 74 4.80 0.95 4.47
C ILE A 74 5.29 -0.25 3.65
N LEU A 75 5.66 -0.03 2.38
CA LEU A 75 6.12 -1.10 1.50
C LEU A 75 7.43 -1.75 2.00
N MET A 76 8.35 -0.97 2.58
CA MET A 76 9.64 -1.44 3.12
C MET A 76 9.51 -2.61 4.12
N PRO A 77 8.78 -2.49 5.25
CA PRO A 77 8.61 -3.58 6.20
C PRO A 77 7.79 -4.74 5.65
N VAL A 78 6.81 -4.49 4.77
CA VAL A 78 6.02 -5.55 4.12
C VAL A 78 6.89 -6.43 3.24
N LEU A 79 7.79 -5.82 2.47
CA LEU A 79 8.79 -6.53 1.67
C LEU A 79 9.77 -7.33 2.54
N ALA A 80 10.24 -6.74 3.65
CA ALA A 80 11.14 -7.41 4.59
C ALA A 80 10.47 -8.65 5.21
N GLY A 81 9.20 -8.54 5.62
CA GLY A 81 8.41 -9.67 6.14
C GLY A 81 8.16 -10.74 5.09
N ALA A 82 7.80 -10.36 3.86
CA ALA A 82 7.61 -11.31 2.76
C ALA A 82 8.90 -12.07 2.42
N TRP A 83 10.05 -11.40 2.48
CA TRP A 83 11.35 -12.04 2.29
C TRP A 83 11.68 -13.02 3.43
N LEU A 84 11.42 -12.64 4.68
CA LEU A 84 11.65 -13.49 5.86
C LEU A 84 10.79 -14.77 5.81
N ILE A 85 9.51 -14.64 5.45
CA ILE A 85 8.59 -15.78 5.30
C ILE A 85 9.05 -16.70 4.16
N ALA A 86 9.49 -16.13 3.03
CA ALA A 86 10.02 -16.91 1.92
C ALA A 86 11.34 -17.63 2.27
N ARG A 87 12.14 -17.07 3.18
CA ARG A 87 13.37 -17.67 3.72
C ARG A 87 13.06 -18.85 4.65
N LEU A 88 12.06 -18.71 5.53
CA LEU A 88 11.64 -19.75 6.49
C LEU A 88 10.88 -20.92 5.84
N ARG A 89 10.30 -20.73 4.65
CA ARG A 89 9.64 -21.79 3.87
C ARG A 89 10.59 -22.61 2.99
N ARG A 90 11.89 -22.29 2.95
CA ARG A 90 12.93 -23.08 2.28
C ARG A 90 13.71 -23.87 3.31
#